data_AF-A0A6V7PXV3-F1
#
_entry.id   AF-A0A6V7PXV3-F1
#
_cell.length_a   1.000
_cell.length_b   1.000
_cell.length_c   1.000
_cell.angle_alpha   90.00
_cell.angle_beta   90.00
_cell.angle_gamma   90.00
#
_symmetry.space_group_name_H-M   'P 1'
#
loop_
_entity.id
_entity.type
_entity.pdbx_description
1 polymer ?
#
loop_
_entity_poly.entity_id
_entity_poly.type
_entity_poly.pdbx_seq_one_letter_code
_entity_poly.pdbx_strand_id
1 'polypeptide(L)'
;MASPSPEAAADSRLTSLLIPALEKIIKNAASWRKGHSKLSHQCKSLIDKLSSPSTTASSSAEPPSPNSSSSLPGPLRDLSLADSESILSPLVSALSSGSPKIVEPALDVVQKLISHSYLHGEADPSAGPDARLLAQLVDAVCNSLSPGSAGSSDDALELLVLKTLLSAVTSTTLRIHGDALLHVVRTCYDLYLGSKNSVHQTTAKASLIQMLVIVFRRMEADSSTVPVQPIVVAEMMEPADRSTPANAAADVSFVQGFITKIIGDIDGVLNPSTPLNRTTSSTAGSGAHDGAFESTAVESTNPADLLDSTDKDMLDAKYWEISMYKTALEGRKDELGWTGWRWRGRTMQRCRSGIS
;
A
#
# COMPACT_ATOMS: atom_id res chain seq x y z
N MET A 1 -1.67 -8.09 -39.27
CA MET A 1 -1.65 -7.04 -38.24
C MET A 1 -0.89 -7.59 -37.05
N ALA A 2 0.33 -7.09 -36.80
CA ALA A 2 1.10 -7.52 -35.64
C ALA A 2 0.52 -6.84 -34.39
N SER A 3 0.09 -7.64 -33.42
CA SER A 3 -0.33 -7.16 -32.11
C SER A 3 0.86 -6.46 -31.42
N PRO A 4 0.66 -5.32 -30.73
CA PRO A 4 1.75 -4.64 -30.05
C PRO A 4 2.37 -5.57 -28.99
N SER A 5 3.70 -5.57 -28.89
CA SER A 5 4.45 -6.32 -27.87
C SER A 5 3.98 -5.89 -26.46
N PRO A 6 3.87 -6.82 -25.49
CA PRO A 6 3.44 -6.50 -24.12
C PRO A 6 4.24 -5.38 -23.43
N GLU A 7 5.50 -5.17 -23.80
CA GLU A 7 6.35 -4.07 -23.31
C GLU A 7 5.86 -2.70 -23.80
N ALA A 8 5.57 -2.55 -25.10
CA ALA A 8 5.04 -1.29 -25.64
C ALA A 8 3.68 -0.91 -25.02
N ALA A 9 2.90 -1.92 -24.60
CA ALA A 9 1.65 -1.71 -23.88
C ALA A 9 1.84 -1.34 -22.39
N ALA A 10 2.96 -1.71 -21.76
CA ALA A 10 3.32 -1.29 -20.41
C ALA A 10 3.72 0.20 -20.37
N ASP A 11 4.58 0.61 -21.30
CA ASP A 11 5.02 2.00 -21.45
C ASP A 11 3.83 2.93 -21.73
N SER A 12 2.92 2.51 -22.62
CA SER A 12 1.72 3.28 -22.92
C SER A 12 0.80 3.48 -21.70
N ARG A 13 0.75 2.51 -20.77
CA ARG A 13 -0.08 2.61 -19.55
C ARG A 13 0.55 3.54 -18.52
N LEU A 14 1.87 3.44 -18.31
CA LEU A 14 2.60 4.35 -17.41
C LEU A 14 2.49 5.80 -17.91
N THR A 15 2.67 6.03 -19.21
CA THR A 15 2.49 7.36 -19.83
C THR A 15 1.06 7.88 -19.69
N SER A 16 0.04 7.04 -19.92
CA SER A 16 -1.37 7.43 -19.76
C SER A 16 -1.74 7.79 -18.30
N LEU A 17 -0.98 7.27 -17.33
CA LEU A 17 -1.16 7.53 -15.90
C LEU A 17 -0.42 8.79 -15.46
N LEU A 18 0.80 9.02 -15.95
CA LEU A 18 1.65 10.14 -15.55
C LEU A 18 1.22 11.47 -16.19
N ILE A 19 0.94 11.50 -17.51
CA ILE A 19 0.68 12.75 -18.23
C ILE A 19 -0.47 13.56 -17.59
N PRO A 20 -1.66 12.99 -17.31
CA PRO A 20 -2.77 13.77 -16.74
C PRO A 20 -2.45 14.35 -15.36
N ALA A 21 -1.64 13.66 -14.56
CA ALA A 21 -1.21 14.14 -13.25
C ALA A 21 -0.20 15.28 -13.38
N LEU A 22 0.78 15.14 -14.27
CA LEU A 22 1.78 16.18 -14.55
C LEU A 22 1.13 17.45 -15.10
N GLU A 23 0.13 17.34 -15.99
CA GLU A 23 -0.63 18.49 -16.50
C GLU A 23 -1.38 19.23 -15.37
N LYS A 24 -2.03 18.48 -14.47
CA LYS A 24 -2.68 19.07 -13.28
C LYS A 24 -1.68 19.79 -12.39
N ILE A 25 -0.51 19.18 -12.14
CA ILE A 25 0.58 19.80 -11.37
C ILE A 25 1.04 21.09 -12.05
N ILE A 26 1.25 21.08 -13.37
CA ILE A 26 1.67 22.27 -14.14
C ILE A 26 0.64 23.40 -14.00
N LYS A 27 -0.65 23.09 -14.18
CA LYS A 27 -1.74 24.07 -14.08
C LYS A 27 -1.78 24.72 -12.70
N ASN A 28 -1.68 23.92 -11.63
CA ASN A 28 -1.70 24.42 -10.26
C ASN A 28 -0.41 25.16 -9.89
N ALA A 29 0.76 24.67 -10.32
CA ALA A 29 2.06 25.31 -10.11
C ALA A 29 2.18 26.67 -10.81
N ALA A 30 1.63 26.81 -12.02
CA ALA A 30 1.64 28.08 -12.77
C ALA A 30 0.68 29.12 -12.20
N SER A 31 -0.43 28.67 -11.59
CA SER A 31 -1.41 29.56 -10.94
C SER A 31 -0.90 30.15 -9.62
N TRP A 32 0.12 29.53 -9.01
CA TRP A 32 0.67 29.93 -7.72
C TRP A 32 1.65 31.10 -7.87
N ARG A 33 1.65 32.04 -6.91
CA ARG A 33 2.46 33.27 -6.97
C ARG A 33 3.97 32.97 -7.08
N LYS A 34 4.51 32.95 -8.31
CA LYS A 34 5.93 32.88 -8.71
C LYS A 34 6.82 31.75 -8.12
N GLY A 35 6.33 30.94 -7.18
CA GLY A 35 7.16 30.01 -6.39
C GLY A 35 7.50 28.67 -7.05
N HIS A 36 6.70 28.17 -8.00
CA HIS A 36 6.85 26.81 -8.54
C HIS A 36 7.14 26.76 -10.06
N SER A 37 7.78 27.79 -10.61
CA SER A 37 8.14 27.84 -12.03
C SER A 37 9.09 26.70 -12.43
N LYS A 38 10.10 26.40 -11.59
CA LYS A 38 11.04 25.28 -11.80
C LYS A 38 10.29 23.94 -11.91
N LEU A 39 9.38 23.66 -10.98
CA LEU A 39 8.56 22.46 -10.99
C LEU A 39 7.70 22.36 -12.26
N SER A 40 7.07 23.47 -12.66
CA SER A 40 6.29 23.52 -13.90
C SER A 40 7.13 23.19 -15.14
N HIS A 41 8.36 23.73 -15.23
CA HIS A 41 9.28 23.42 -16.32
C HIS A 41 9.76 21.96 -16.29
N GLN A 42 10.05 21.41 -15.11
CA GLN A 42 10.42 20.00 -14.96
C GLN A 42 9.29 19.09 -15.44
N CYS A 43 8.05 19.30 -14.99
CA CYS A 43 6.91 18.51 -15.42
C CYS A 43 6.64 18.63 -16.93
N LYS A 44 6.78 19.82 -17.54
CA LYS A 44 6.64 20.00 -18.99
C LYS A 44 7.70 19.19 -19.76
N SER A 45 8.96 19.31 -19.35
CA SER A 45 10.05 18.54 -19.97
C SER A 45 9.82 17.04 -19.84
N LEU A 46 9.25 16.56 -18.73
CA LEU A 46 8.87 15.15 -18.59
C LEU A 46 7.74 14.75 -19.55
N ILE A 47 6.69 15.57 -19.70
CA ILE A 47 5.61 15.27 -20.65
C ILE A 47 6.16 15.19 -22.07
N ASP A 48 7.04 16.12 -22.48
CA ASP A 48 7.64 16.11 -23.81
C ASP A 48 8.46 14.81 -24.05
N LYS A 49 9.22 14.37 -23.05
CA LYS A 49 9.97 13.10 -23.09
C LYS A 49 9.05 11.89 -23.19
N LEU A 50 8.00 11.82 -22.35
CA LEU A 50 7.04 10.72 -22.34
C LEU A 50 6.14 10.67 -23.59
N SER A 51 5.94 11.82 -24.24
CA SER A 51 5.12 11.93 -25.47
C SER A 51 5.93 11.70 -26.74
N SER A 52 7.26 11.78 -26.67
CA SER A 52 8.13 11.51 -27.82
C SER A 52 8.20 9.99 -28.09
N PRO A 53 8.03 9.53 -29.34
CA PRO A 53 7.96 8.10 -29.69
C PRO A 53 9.30 7.35 -29.58
N SER A 54 10.29 7.89 -28.86
CA SER A 54 11.69 7.44 -28.89
C SER A 54 12.30 7.20 -27.51
N THR A 55 11.52 6.83 -26.49
CA THR A 55 12.08 6.55 -25.16
C THR A 55 12.47 5.07 -24.95
N THR A 56 12.14 4.15 -25.88
CA THR A 56 12.43 2.71 -25.67
C THR A 56 12.89 1.96 -26.93
N ALA A 57 13.72 2.59 -27.78
CA ALA A 57 14.34 1.89 -28.92
C ALA A 57 15.83 2.27 -29.05
N SER A 58 16.65 1.89 -28.07
CA SER A 58 18.11 1.83 -28.18
C SER A 58 18.73 1.01 -27.04
N SER A 59 18.73 -0.32 -27.19
CA SER A 59 19.78 -1.17 -26.62
C SER A 59 19.93 -2.43 -27.47
N SER A 60 20.16 -2.26 -28.77
CA SER A 60 20.68 -3.32 -29.62
C SER A 60 22.21 -3.20 -29.69
N ALA A 61 22.87 -4.20 -29.08
CA ALA A 61 24.23 -4.69 -29.36
C ALA A 61 25.43 -3.72 -29.17
N GLU A 62 25.95 -3.64 -27.95
CA GLU A 62 27.40 -3.51 -27.68
C GLU A 62 27.71 -4.02 -26.25
N PRO A 63 28.90 -4.60 -25.97
CA PRO A 63 29.19 -5.20 -24.68
C PRO A 63 29.29 -4.13 -23.59
N PRO A 64 28.77 -4.38 -22.37
CA PRO A 64 28.71 -3.36 -21.33
C PRO A 64 30.12 -3.04 -20.81
N SER A 65 30.48 -1.76 -20.91
CA SER A 65 31.57 -1.18 -20.12
C SER A 65 31.09 -1.00 -18.67
N PRO A 66 31.81 -1.47 -17.64
CA PRO A 66 31.23 -1.73 -16.31
C PRO A 66 30.95 -0.51 -15.41
N ASN A 67 31.07 0.75 -15.87
CA ASN A 67 31.19 1.91 -14.96
C ASN A 67 30.20 3.08 -15.17
N SER A 68 29.06 2.88 -15.84
CA SER A 68 28.06 3.95 -15.99
C SER A 68 26.80 3.66 -15.15
N SER A 69 26.47 4.53 -14.20
CA SER A 69 25.25 4.47 -13.38
C SER A 69 23.93 4.47 -14.18
N SER A 70 23.99 4.73 -15.48
CA SER A 70 22.86 4.70 -16.42
C SER A 70 22.38 3.28 -16.78
N SER A 71 23.13 2.23 -16.45
CA SER A 71 22.75 0.83 -16.76
C SER A 71 22.18 0.07 -15.57
N LEU A 72 22.05 0.71 -14.40
CA LEU A 72 21.46 0.07 -13.23
C LEU A 72 19.93 0.04 -13.37
N PRO A 73 19.28 -1.10 -13.06
CA PRO A 73 17.82 -1.18 -13.03
C PRO A 73 17.28 -0.19 -11.99
N GLY A 74 16.26 0.56 -12.36
CA GLY A 74 15.64 1.57 -11.51
C GLY A 74 14.45 1.03 -10.71
N PRO A 75 13.94 1.83 -9.76
CA PRO A 75 12.76 1.47 -8.98
C PRO A 75 11.45 1.50 -9.78
N LEU A 76 11.40 2.15 -10.95
CA LEU A 76 10.25 2.03 -11.84
C LEU A 76 10.45 0.82 -12.77
N ARG A 77 9.38 0.03 -12.93
CA ARG A 77 9.38 -1.16 -13.76
C ARG A 77 9.87 -0.83 -15.18
N ASP A 78 10.75 -1.69 -15.70
CA ASP A 78 11.27 -1.63 -17.06
C ASP A 78 12.08 -0.34 -17.38
N LEU A 79 12.48 0.43 -16.36
CA LEU A 79 13.25 1.67 -16.51
C LEU A 79 14.61 1.61 -15.82
N SER A 80 15.59 2.35 -16.34
CA SER A 80 16.87 2.55 -15.66
C SER A 80 16.71 3.42 -14.40
N LEU A 81 17.71 3.40 -13.52
CA LEU A 81 17.74 4.28 -12.35
C LEU A 81 17.67 5.76 -12.74
N ALA A 82 18.38 6.16 -13.81
CA ALA A 82 18.39 7.54 -14.30
C ALA A 82 17.01 7.97 -14.84
N ASP A 83 16.34 7.09 -15.59
CA ASP A 83 14.99 7.36 -16.10
C ASP A 83 13.98 7.43 -14.95
N SER A 84 14.11 6.53 -13.98
CA SER A 84 13.28 6.51 -12.78
C SER A 84 13.43 7.79 -11.96
N GLU A 85 14.66 8.24 -11.74
CA GLU A 85 14.95 9.51 -11.05
C GLU A 85 14.36 10.70 -11.81
N SER A 86 14.47 10.70 -13.14
CA SER A 86 13.91 11.77 -13.95
C SER A 86 12.40 11.89 -13.80
N ILE A 87 11.68 10.76 -13.67
CA ILE A 87 10.22 10.71 -13.50
C ILE A 87 9.81 11.03 -12.05
N LEU A 88 10.51 10.47 -11.06
CA LEU A 88 10.12 10.59 -9.65
C LEU A 88 10.53 11.94 -9.04
N SER A 89 11.63 12.55 -9.48
CA SER A 89 12.14 13.81 -8.91
C SER A 89 11.12 14.96 -8.94
N PRO A 90 10.35 15.19 -10.03
CA PRO A 90 9.32 16.23 -10.04
C PRO A 90 8.12 15.88 -9.17
N LEU A 91 7.81 14.60 -8.99
CA LEU A 91 6.76 14.16 -8.08
C LEU A 91 7.16 14.40 -6.62
N VAL A 92 8.38 14.05 -6.24
CA VAL A 92 8.96 14.37 -4.90
C VAL A 92 8.92 15.88 -4.65
N SER A 93 9.30 16.68 -5.65
CA SER A 93 9.27 18.14 -5.57
C SER A 93 7.84 18.70 -5.46
N ALA A 94 6.86 18.07 -6.12
CA ALA A 94 5.46 18.44 -6.03
C ALA A 94 4.84 18.10 -4.67
N LEU A 95 5.15 16.93 -4.11
CA LEU A 95 4.76 16.53 -2.75
C LEU A 95 5.34 17.47 -1.68
N SER A 96 6.58 17.94 -1.90
CA SER A 96 7.26 18.86 -0.99
C SER A 96 6.88 20.34 -1.22
N SER A 97 5.92 20.64 -2.10
CA SER A 97 5.60 22.01 -2.49
C SER A 97 4.87 22.82 -1.40
N GLY A 98 4.24 22.14 -0.44
CA GLY A 98 3.40 22.75 0.60
C GLY A 98 2.08 23.33 0.09
N SER A 99 1.75 23.15 -1.19
CA SER A 99 0.47 23.60 -1.76
C SER A 99 -0.47 22.41 -1.95
N PRO A 100 -1.59 22.29 -1.23
CA PRO A 100 -2.50 21.14 -1.33
C PRO A 100 -2.94 20.85 -2.77
N LYS A 101 -3.14 21.90 -3.58
CA LYS A 101 -3.53 21.78 -5.00
C LYS A 101 -2.45 21.15 -5.89
N ILE A 102 -1.18 21.22 -5.49
CA ILE A 102 -0.05 20.60 -6.19
C ILE A 102 0.21 19.20 -5.62
N VAL A 103 0.14 19.08 -4.29
CA VAL A 103 0.38 17.82 -3.58
C VAL A 103 -0.66 16.76 -3.94
N GLU A 104 -1.95 17.12 -3.95
CA GLU A 104 -3.05 16.16 -4.22
C GLU A 104 -2.87 15.37 -5.54
N PRO A 105 -2.66 15.99 -6.72
CA PRO A 105 -2.43 15.22 -7.95
C PRO A 105 -1.10 14.45 -7.96
N ALA A 106 -0.07 14.92 -7.25
CA ALA A 106 1.19 14.20 -7.11
C ALA A 106 1.03 12.94 -6.24
N LEU A 107 0.23 13.04 -5.17
CA LEU A 107 -0.02 11.94 -4.25
C LEU A 107 -0.92 10.87 -4.88
N ASP A 108 -1.95 11.27 -5.63
CA ASP A 108 -2.80 10.34 -6.40
C ASP A 108 -2.00 9.53 -7.41
N VAL A 109 -1.07 10.16 -8.14
CA VAL A 109 -0.25 9.42 -9.12
C VAL A 109 0.75 8.49 -8.45
N VAL A 110 1.37 8.89 -7.33
CA VAL A 110 2.23 8.01 -6.54
C VAL A 110 1.46 6.81 -6.00
N GLN A 111 0.25 7.03 -5.46
CA GLN A 111 -0.59 5.93 -4.99
C GLN A 111 -0.91 4.94 -6.11
N LYS A 112 -1.19 5.42 -7.34
CA LYS A 112 -1.42 4.55 -8.50
C LYS A 112 -0.17 3.83 -8.97
N LEU A 113 1.00 4.46 -8.91
CA LEU A 113 2.28 3.80 -9.22
C LEU A 113 2.56 2.65 -8.24
N ILE A 114 2.18 2.82 -6.96
CA ILE A 114 2.27 1.75 -5.95
C ILE A 114 1.22 0.67 -6.23
N SER A 115 -0.06 1.04 -6.39
CA SER A 115 -1.15 0.07 -6.53
C SER A 115 -1.03 -0.77 -7.79
N HIS A 116 -0.54 -0.20 -8.88
CA HIS A 116 -0.34 -0.92 -10.14
C HIS A 116 1.01 -1.65 -10.19
N SER A 117 1.77 -1.68 -9.10
CA SER A 117 3.10 -2.26 -9.03
C SER A 117 4.02 -1.74 -10.14
N TYR A 118 4.09 -0.43 -10.34
CA TYR A 118 5.15 0.19 -11.13
C TYR A 118 6.39 0.45 -10.28
N LEU A 119 6.21 0.75 -8.99
CA LEU A 119 7.31 0.94 -8.04
C LEU A 119 7.75 -0.39 -7.43
N HIS A 120 9.06 -0.67 -7.52
CA HIS A 120 9.70 -1.86 -6.99
C HIS A 120 10.99 -1.51 -6.25
N GLY A 121 11.37 -2.35 -5.30
CA GLY A 121 12.63 -2.23 -4.57
C GLY A 121 12.40 -2.02 -3.09
N GLU A 122 13.43 -1.51 -2.40
CA GLU A 122 13.39 -1.30 -0.96
C GLU A 122 13.54 0.18 -0.63
N ALA A 123 12.64 0.75 0.18
CA ALA A 123 12.80 2.10 0.71
C ALA A 123 13.72 2.06 1.94
N ASP A 124 14.99 2.39 1.74
CA ASP A 124 15.99 2.51 2.81
C ASP A 124 16.94 3.70 2.54
N PRO A 125 16.92 4.75 3.39
CA PRO A 125 17.78 5.93 3.22
C PRO A 125 19.28 5.64 3.39
N SER A 126 19.64 4.52 4.04
CA SER A 126 21.03 4.11 4.27
C SER A 126 21.59 3.20 3.18
N ALA A 127 20.74 2.72 2.26
CA ALA A 127 21.10 1.74 1.25
C ALA A 127 21.58 2.39 -0.07
N GLY A 128 21.40 1.66 -1.19
CA GLY A 128 21.78 2.06 -2.55
C GLY A 128 20.99 3.27 -3.08
N PRO A 129 21.38 3.80 -4.25
CA PRO A 129 20.77 5.01 -4.81
C PRO A 129 19.28 4.84 -5.20
N ASP A 130 18.91 3.64 -5.66
CA ASP A 130 17.53 3.23 -5.91
C ASP A 130 16.69 3.26 -4.62
N ALA A 131 17.24 2.70 -3.55
CA ALA A 131 16.57 2.62 -2.26
C ALA A 131 16.42 4.00 -1.59
N ARG A 132 17.41 4.87 -1.77
CA ARG A 132 17.34 6.27 -1.32
C ARG A 132 16.28 7.06 -2.08
N LEU A 133 16.15 6.85 -3.39
CA LEU A 133 15.12 7.51 -4.19
C LEU A 133 13.71 7.12 -3.73
N LEU A 134 13.50 5.82 -3.43
CA LEU A 134 12.25 5.33 -2.85
C LEU A 134 12.01 5.88 -1.44
N ALA A 135 13.05 5.91 -0.58
CA ALA A 135 12.94 6.49 0.75
C ALA A 135 12.59 7.99 0.68
N GLN A 136 13.21 8.76 -0.21
CA GLN A 136 12.88 10.17 -0.45
C GLN A 136 11.43 10.36 -0.91
N LEU A 137 10.91 9.46 -1.76
CA LEU A 137 9.52 9.50 -2.19
C LEU A 137 8.57 9.25 -1.02
N VAL A 138 8.84 8.22 -0.22
CA VAL A 138 8.04 7.88 0.98
C VAL A 138 8.11 9.02 2.01
N ASP A 139 9.29 9.59 2.24
CA ASP A 139 9.47 10.73 3.13
C ASP A 139 8.72 11.98 2.64
N ALA A 140 8.73 12.24 1.33
CA ALA A 140 7.96 13.35 0.76
C ALA A 140 6.45 13.14 0.92
N VAL A 141 5.96 11.90 0.83
CA VAL A 141 4.55 11.57 1.16
C VAL A 141 4.27 11.81 2.65
N CYS A 142 5.14 11.35 3.54
CA CYS A 142 4.97 11.52 4.99
C CYS A 142 4.96 13.01 5.41
N ASN A 143 5.74 13.84 4.72
CA ASN A 143 5.85 15.28 4.97
C ASN A 143 4.91 16.13 4.11
N SER A 144 4.02 15.51 3.33
CA SER A 144 3.14 16.23 2.40
C SER A 144 2.03 17.03 3.10
N LEU A 145 1.73 16.70 4.35
CA LEU A 145 0.88 17.49 5.23
C LEU A 145 1.69 18.54 5.98
N SER A 146 1.22 19.78 6.00
CA SER A 146 1.83 20.81 6.82
C SER A 146 1.36 20.64 8.28
N PRO A 147 2.27 20.51 9.26
CA PRO A 147 1.86 20.44 10.66
C PRO A 147 1.12 21.74 11.06
N GLY A 148 -0.14 21.63 11.45
CA GLY A 148 -0.94 22.72 11.99
C GLY A 148 -1.93 23.41 11.05
N SER A 149 -2.10 22.97 9.79
CA SER A 149 -3.02 23.61 8.83
C SER A 149 -4.45 23.08 8.89
N ALA A 150 -5.16 23.28 10.00
CA ALA A 150 -6.55 22.83 10.09
C ALA A 150 -7.51 23.60 9.14
N GLY A 151 -7.82 23.02 7.98
CA GLY A 151 -8.82 23.50 7.03
C GLY A 151 -9.39 22.37 6.16
N SER A 152 -10.54 22.58 5.52
CA SER A 152 -11.27 21.53 4.77
C SER A 152 -10.54 20.95 3.55
N SER A 153 -9.54 21.65 3.02
CA SER A 153 -8.66 21.12 1.96
C SER A 153 -7.63 20.12 2.50
N ASP A 154 -7.38 20.14 3.81
CA ASP A 154 -6.43 19.26 4.48
C ASP A 154 -7.09 17.89 4.76
N ASP A 155 -8.39 17.87 5.08
CA ASP A 155 -9.20 16.67 5.24
C ASP A 155 -9.07 15.67 4.06
N ALA A 156 -9.24 16.14 2.82
CA ALA A 156 -9.10 15.29 1.65
C ALA A 156 -7.65 14.78 1.47
N LEU A 157 -6.68 15.60 1.87
CA LEU A 157 -5.27 15.27 1.80
C LEU A 157 -4.87 14.24 2.87
N GLU A 158 -5.40 14.33 4.09
CA GLU A 158 -5.21 13.36 5.17
C GLU A 158 -5.59 11.95 4.71
N LEU A 159 -6.80 11.79 4.14
CA LEU A 159 -7.25 10.50 3.62
C LEU A 159 -6.38 10.00 2.47
N LEU A 160 -5.90 10.91 1.61
CA LEU A 160 -5.04 10.52 0.48
C LEU A 160 -3.64 10.10 0.95
N VAL A 161 -3.09 10.73 2.00
CA VAL A 161 -1.84 10.32 2.64
C VAL A 161 -2.02 8.94 3.29
N LEU A 162 -3.07 8.75 4.10
CA LEU A 162 -3.40 7.43 4.66
C LEU A 162 -3.53 6.36 3.58
N LYS A 163 -4.21 6.69 2.48
CA LYS A 163 -4.41 5.77 1.35
C LYS A 163 -3.07 5.36 0.73
N THR A 164 -2.21 6.35 0.48
CA THR A 164 -0.91 6.14 -0.16
C THR A 164 0.02 5.33 0.74
N LEU A 165 0.10 5.68 2.01
CA LEU A 165 0.93 4.99 3.00
C LEU A 165 0.46 3.55 3.23
N LEU A 166 -0.86 3.32 3.37
CA LEU A 166 -1.39 1.97 3.51
C LEU A 166 -1.15 1.13 2.25
N SER A 167 -1.30 1.72 1.06
CA SER A 167 -0.94 1.06 -0.20
C SER A 167 0.55 0.69 -0.23
N ALA A 168 1.42 1.58 0.24
CA ALA A 168 2.86 1.37 0.25
C ALA A 168 3.28 0.21 1.17
N VAL A 169 2.72 0.14 2.39
CA VAL A 169 2.98 -0.96 3.33
C VAL A 169 2.34 -2.28 2.87
N THR A 170 1.18 -2.21 2.22
CA THR A 170 0.47 -3.40 1.69
C THR A 170 1.14 -3.95 0.44
N SER A 171 1.84 -3.12 -0.35
CA SER A 171 2.56 -3.56 -1.55
C SER A 171 3.55 -4.68 -1.23
N THR A 172 3.67 -5.65 -2.15
CA THR A 172 4.66 -6.73 -2.11
C THR A 172 5.87 -6.43 -2.99
N THR A 173 5.74 -5.45 -3.90
CA THR A 173 6.78 -5.03 -4.86
C THR A 173 7.63 -3.89 -4.31
N LEU A 174 7.01 -2.97 -3.58
CA LEU A 174 7.68 -1.92 -2.81
C LEU A 174 7.83 -2.37 -1.34
N ARG A 175 9.06 -2.65 -0.92
CA ARG A 175 9.37 -3.09 0.44
C ARG A 175 9.78 -1.90 1.31
N ILE A 176 9.12 -1.73 2.45
CA ILE A 176 9.41 -0.65 3.39
C ILE A 176 9.84 -1.25 4.72
N HIS A 177 11.04 -0.89 5.17
CA HIS A 177 11.66 -1.42 6.39
C HIS A 177 12.36 -0.32 7.19
N GLY A 178 12.81 -0.66 8.40
CA GLY A 178 13.66 0.20 9.23
C GLY A 178 13.05 1.58 9.51
N ASP A 179 13.87 2.62 9.34
CA ASP A 179 13.50 4.00 9.65
C ASP A 179 12.35 4.52 8.77
N ALA A 180 12.28 4.09 7.50
CA ALA A 180 11.20 4.48 6.60
C ALA A 180 9.84 3.94 7.09
N LEU A 181 9.79 2.68 7.55
CA LEU A 181 8.57 2.10 8.12
C LEU A 181 8.15 2.82 9.40
N LEU A 182 9.11 3.11 10.29
CA LEU A 182 8.83 3.84 11.52
C LEU A 182 8.30 5.25 11.25
N HIS A 183 8.82 5.93 10.22
CA HIS A 183 8.33 7.22 9.80
C HIS A 183 6.88 7.14 9.31
N VAL A 184 6.56 6.17 8.44
CA VAL A 184 5.20 5.93 7.95
C VAL A 184 4.22 5.69 9.10
N VAL A 185 4.56 4.79 10.03
CA VAL A 185 3.72 4.47 11.19
C VAL A 185 3.53 5.71 12.07
N ARG A 186 4.60 6.48 12.31
CA ARG A 186 4.53 7.73 13.07
C ARG A 186 3.60 8.74 12.42
N THR A 187 3.71 8.96 11.11
CA THR A 187 2.83 9.88 10.37
C THR A 187 1.37 9.48 10.50
N CYS A 188 1.05 8.19 10.36
CA CYS A 188 -0.33 7.71 10.55
C CYS A 188 -0.82 7.87 11.99
N TYR A 189 0.04 7.73 12.99
CA TYR A 189 -0.28 8.00 14.39
C TYR A 189 -0.51 9.49 14.67
N ASP A 190 0.33 10.35 14.09
CA ASP A 190 0.18 11.80 14.19
C ASP A 190 -1.12 12.27 13.51
N LEU A 191 -1.53 11.66 12.39
CA LEU A 191 -2.85 11.89 11.76
C LEU A 191 -4.00 11.42 12.64
N TYR A 192 -3.88 10.26 13.29
CA TYR A 192 -4.89 9.75 14.22
C TYR A 192 -5.11 10.71 15.39
N LEU A 193 -4.05 11.27 15.97
CA LEU A 193 -4.17 12.21 17.09
C LEU A 193 -4.50 13.64 16.66
N GLY A 194 -4.02 14.05 15.49
CA GLY A 194 -4.07 15.43 15.00
C GLY A 194 -5.31 15.79 14.20
N SER A 195 -5.96 14.81 13.54
CA SER A 195 -7.13 15.08 12.70
C SER A 195 -8.31 15.56 13.55
N LYS A 196 -9.06 16.54 13.04
CA LYS A 196 -10.29 17.04 13.68
C LYS A 196 -11.53 16.23 13.29
N ASN A 197 -11.40 15.38 12.27
CA ASN A 197 -12.49 14.62 11.69
C ASN A 197 -12.52 13.21 12.29
N SER A 198 -13.62 12.85 12.97
CA SER A 198 -13.74 11.54 13.65
C SER A 198 -13.61 10.37 12.68
N VAL A 199 -14.09 10.52 11.45
CA VAL A 199 -13.96 9.50 10.40
C VAL A 199 -12.49 9.31 10.04
N HIS A 200 -11.72 10.38 9.94
CA HIS A 200 -10.30 10.32 9.59
C HIS A 200 -9.48 9.75 10.73
N GLN A 201 -9.77 10.10 11.98
CA GLN A 201 -9.16 9.46 13.14
C GLN A 201 -9.41 7.95 13.14
N THR A 202 -10.67 7.55 12.91
CA THR A 202 -11.09 6.14 12.83
C THR A 202 -10.37 5.42 11.68
N THR A 203 -10.27 6.07 10.51
CA THR A 203 -9.56 5.57 9.33
C THR A 203 -8.06 5.40 9.60
N ALA A 204 -7.42 6.39 10.25
CA ALA A 204 -6.01 6.37 10.60
C ALA A 204 -5.71 5.25 11.61
N LYS A 205 -6.53 5.12 12.66
CA LYS A 205 -6.43 4.03 13.64
C LYS A 205 -6.53 2.66 12.98
N ALA A 206 -7.52 2.46 12.12
CA ALA A 206 -7.70 1.20 11.41
C ALA A 206 -6.53 0.91 10.44
N SER A 207 -6.05 1.93 9.73
CA SER A 207 -4.91 1.81 8.82
C SER A 207 -3.63 1.43 9.57
N LEU A 208 -3.38 2.02 10.75
CA LEU A 208 -2.25 1.67 11.62
C LEU A 208 -2.30 0.21 12.05
N ILE A 209 -3.45 -0.24 12.54
CA ILE A 209 -3.64 -1.64 12.95
C ILE A 209 -3.35 -2.55 11.75
N GLN A 210 -3.92 -2.25 10.59
CA GLN A 210 -3.72 -3.05 9.37
C GLN A 210 -2.25 -3.07 8.93
N MET A 211 -1.54 -1.94 8.97
CA MET A 211 -0.11 -1.87 8.68
C MET A 211 0.71 -2.77 9.61
N LEU A 212 0.44 -2.70 10.92
CA LEU A 212 1.14 -3.52 11.90
C LEU A 212 0.88 -5.00 11.68
N VAL A 213 -0.39 -5.38 11.46
CA VAL A 213 -0.76 -6.78 11.15
C VAL A 213 0.00 -7.28 9.93
N ILE A 214 0.04 -6.52 8.84
CA ILE A 214 0.77 -6.89 7.62
C ILE A 214 2.25 -7.11 7.93
N VAL A 215 2.88 -6.18 8.66
CA VAL A 215 4.30 -6.27 9.04
C VAL A 215 4.57 -7.50 9.90
N PHE A 216 3.75 -7.74 10.94
CA PHE A 216 3.91 -8.90 11.81
C PHE A 216 3.72 -10.22 11.07
N ARG A 217 2.70 -10.34 10.21
CA ARG A 217 2.48 -11.56 9.42
C ARG A 217 3.60 -11.83 8.42
N ARG A 218 4.10 -10.79 7.75
CA ARG A 218 5.28 -10.90 6.88
C ARG A 218 6.54 -11.31 7.64
N MET A 219 6.69 -10.80 8.86
CA MET A 219 7.79 -11.18 9.75
C MET A 219 7.66 -12.64 10.24
N GLU A 220 6.47 -13.09 10.62
CA GLU A 220 6.22 -14.50 11.03
C GLU A 220 6.49 -15.49 9.89
N ALA A 221 6.23 -15.08 8.65
CA ALA A 221 6.49 -15.89 7.46
C ALA A 221 7.93 -15.73 6.92
N ASP A 222 8.80 -14.98 7.61
CA ASP A 222 10.17 -14.64 7.17
C ASP A 222 10.23 -14.09 5.72
N SER A 223 9.17 -13.39 5.28
CA SER A 223 9.06 -12.93 3.91
C SER A 223 8.23 -11.64 3.77
N SER A 224 8.84 -10.64 3.13
CA SER A 224 8.22 -9.34 2.83
C SER A 224 7.18 -9.40 1.72
N THR A 225 7.09 -10.51 0.98
CA THR A 225 6.25 -10.62 -0.22
C THR A 225 5.01 -11.49 0.01
N VAL A 226 4.80 -11.97 1.25
CA VAL A 226 3.60 -12.73 1.58
C VAL A 226 2.38 -11.80 1.46
N PRO A 227 1.40 -12.14 0.60
CA PRO A 227 0.13 -11.44 0.59
C PRO A 227 -0.58 -11.74 1.90
N VAL A 228 -0.90 -10.68 2.65
CA VAL A 228 -1.57 -10.80 3.95
C VAL A 228 -3.03 -10.42 3.75
N GLN A 229 -3.94 -11.35 4.07
CA GLN A 229 -5.36 -11.03 4.05
C GLN A 229 -5.67 -9.96 5.11
N PRO A 230 -6.42 -8.91 4.77
CA PRO A 230 -6.77 -7.86 5.73
C PRO A 230 -7.64 -8.41 6.85
N ILE A 231 -7.46 -7.89 8.05
CA ILE A 231 -8.37 -8.21 9.16
C ILE A 231 -9.60 -7.32 9.01
N VAL A 232 -10.79 -7.92 9.17
CA VAL A 232 -12.05 -7.17 9.19
C VAL A 232 -12.04 -6.27 10.42
N VAL A 233 -11.90 -4.97 10.18
CA VAL A 233 -11.76 -3.91 11.19
C VAL A 233 -12.97 -3.80 12.14
N ALA A 234 -14.11 -4.39 11.76
CA ALA A 234 -15.35 -4.35 12.53
C ALA A 234 -15.20 -4.88 13.97
N GLU A 235 -14.33 -5.87 14.22
CA GLU A 235 -14.17 -6.45 15.55
C GLU A 235 -13.25 -5.66 16.49
N MET A 236 -12.34 -4.83 15.95
CA MET A 236 -11.39 -4.04 16.76
C MET A 236 -11.87 -2.58 16.99
N MET A 237 -12.94 -2.24 16.29
CA MET A 237 -13.80 -1.06 16.31
C MET A 237 -14.66 -0.84 17.55
N GLU A 238 -14.19 -0.81 18.80
CA GLU A 238 -15.09 -0.33 19.87
C GLU A 238 -15.46 1.13 19.57
N PRO A 239 -16.76 1.47 19.45
CA PRO A 239 -17.18 2.84 19.22
C PRO A 239 -16.72 3.65 20.42
N ALA A 240 -15.73 4.51 20.22
CA ALA A 240 -15.35 5.46 21.26
C ALA A 240 -16.62 6.23 21.67
N ASP A 241 -16.84 6.39 22.98
CA ASP A 241 -18.01 6.98 23.65
C ASP A 241 -18.41 8.43 23.24
N ARG A 242 -18.02 8.89 22.05
CA ARG A 242 -18.13 10.27 21.59
C ARG A 242 -19.09 10.48 20.41
N SER A 243 -19.67 9.44 19.82
CA SER A 243 -20.65 9.55 18.74
C SER A 243 -21.93 8.77 19.02
N THR A 244 -23.06 9.27 18.51
CA THR A 244 -24.31 8.51 18.53
C THR A 244 -24.12 7.19 17.77
N PRO A 245 -24.73 6.08 18.22
CA PRO A 245 -24.47 4.75 17.68
C PRO A 245 -24.72 4.62 16.16
N ALA A 246 -25.62 5.42 15.60
CA ALA A 246 -25.88 5.46 14.16
C ALA A 246 -24.73 6.04 13.32
N ASN A 247 -24.03 7.07 13.82
CA ASN A 247 -22.89 7.67 13.12
C ASN A 247 -21.65 6.78 13.22
N ALA A 248 -21.47 6.10 14.36
CA ALA A 248 -20.38 5.15 14.54
C ALA A 248 -20.43 3.99 13.53
N ALA A 249 -21.61 3.44 13.25
CA ALA A 249 -21.77 2.36 12.28
C ALA A 249 -21.44 2.81 10.84
N ALA A 250 -21.85 4.03 10.46
CA ALA A 250 -21.54 4.60 9.15
C ALA A 250 -20.02 4.86 8.99
N ASP A 251 -19.37 5.39 10.03
CA ASP A 251 -17.93 5.63 10.05
C ASP A 251 -17.16 4.32 9.90
N VAL A 252 -17.55 3.27 10.64
CA VAL A 252 -16.95 1.92 10.51
C VAL A 252 -17.13 1.36 9.09
N SER A 253 -18.33 1.50 8.50
CA SER A 253 -18.57 1.07 7.12
C SER A 253 -17.69 1.80 6.11
N PHE A 254 -17.50 3.11 6.27
CA PHE A 254 -16.61 3.90 5.42
C PHE A 254 -15.17 3.39 5.54
N VAL A 255 -14.68 3.20 6.76
CA VAL A 255 -13.31 2.74 7.03
C VAL A 255 -13.05 1.35 6.46
N GLN A 256 -14.01 0.44 6.63
CA GLN A 256 -13.93 -0.88 6.03
C GLN A 256 -13.87 -0.81 4.50
N GLY A 257 -14.72 0.02 3.88
CA GLY A 257 -14.70 0.26 2.44
C GLY A 257 -13.38 0.86 1.95
N PHE A 258 -12.80 1.79 2.73
CA PHE A 258 -11.51 2.41 2.44
C PHE A 258 -10.37 1.39 2.42
N ILE A 259 -10.26 0.55 3.45
CA ILE A 259 -9.21 -0.47 3.58
C ILE A 259 -9.39 -1.56 2.51
N THR A 260 -10.62 -2.08 2.37
CA THR A 260 -10.93 -3.13 1.39
C THR A 260 -10.56 -2.70 -0.03
N LYS A 261 -10.85 -1.44 -0.38
CA LYS A 261 -10.48 -0.87 -1.68
C LYS A 261 -8.98 -0.82 -1.89
N ILE A 262 -8.20 -0.41 -0.89
CA ILE A 262 -6.75 -0.32 -1.00
C ILE A 262 -6.12 -1.70 -1.22
N ILE A 263 -6.55 -2.70 -0.45
CA ILE A 263 -6.03 -4.05 -0.63
C ILE A 263 -6.48 -4.64 -1.97
N GLY A 264 -7.73 -4.45 -2.36
CA GLY A 264 -8.21 -4.89 -3.68
C GLY A 264 -7.47 -4.23 -4.86
N ASP A 265 -7.14 -2.94 -4.75
CA ASP A 265 -6.35 -2.21 -5.75
C ASP A 265 -4.91 -2.79 -5.89
N ILE A 266 -4.35 -3.39 -4.83
CA ILE A 266 -3.02 -4.03 -4.81
C ILE A 266 -3.10 -5.48 -5.31
N ASP A 267 -4.09 -6.25 -4.84
CA ASP A 267 -4.28 -7.67 -5.20
C ASP A 267 -4.80 -7.88 -6.64
N GLY A 268 -5.55 -6.91 -7.18
CA GLY A 268 -6.04 -6.96 -8.57
C GLY A 268 -4.94 -7.03 -9.64
N VAL A 269 -3.69 -6.74 -9.26
CA VAL A 269 -2.49 -6.91 -10.09
C VAL A 269 -1.92 -8.34 -10.00
N LEU A 270 -2.17 -9.05 -8.89
CA LEU A 270 -1.66 -10.40 -8.62
C LEU A 270 -2.63 -11.51 -9.05
N ASN A 271 -3.92 -11.22 -9.24
CA ASN A 271 -4.90 -12.18 -9.75
C ASN A 271 -5.83 -11.56 -10.81
N PRO A 272 -5.57 -11.73 -12.13
CA PRO A 272 -6.42 -11.19 -13.20
C PRO A 272 -7.78 -11.91 -13.37
N SER A 273 -8.08 -12.90 -12.53
CA SER A 273 -9.31 -13.71 -12.65
C SER A 273 -10.44 -13.12 -11.81
N THR A 274 -11.04 -12.02 -12.27
CA THR A 274 -12.48 -11.66 -12.21
C THR A 274 -12.65 -10.14 -12.38
N PRO A 275 -13.30 -9.66 -13.46
CA PRO A 275 -13.63 -8.26 -13.59
C PRO A 275 -14.89 -7.94 -12.77
N LEU A 276 -14.73 -7.26 -11.64
CA LEU A 276 -15.86 -6.60 -10.97
C LEU A 276 -16.10 -5.26 -11.67
N ASN A 277 -17.12 -5.26 -12.52
CA ASN A 277 -17.54 -4.14 -13.35
C ASN A 277 -17.85 -2.91 -12.48
N ARG A 278 -17.16 -1.80 -12.76
CA ARG A 278 -17.35 -0.49 -12.14
C ARG A 278 -18.19 0.37 -13.08
N THR A 279 -19.47 0.56 -12.78
CA THR A 279 -20.24 1.71 -13.28
C THR A 279 -21.13 2.27 -12.19
N THR A 280 -20.87 3.53 -11.86
CA THR A 280 -21.74 4.43 -11.12
C THR A 280 -22.92 4.86 -11.99
N SER A 281 -24.15 4.50 -11.62
CA SER A 281 -25.33 5.34 -11.89
C SER A 281 -26.57 4.77 -11.18
N SER A 282 -27.22 5.63 -10.42
CA SER A 282 -28.58 5.50 -9.91
C SER A 282 -29.62 5.32 -11.01
N THR A 283 -30.52 4.33 -10.90
CA THR A 283 -31.99 4.43 -11.09
C THR A 283 -32.67 3.06 -10.90
N ALA A 284 -33.90 3.11 -10.39
CA ALA A 284 -34.77 1.97 -10.05
C ALA A 284 -35.33 1.20 -11.27
N GLY A 285 -35.78 -0.05 -11.04
CA GLY A 285 -36.76 -0.72 -11.92
C GLY A 285 -36.68 -2.25 -11.99
N SER A 286 -37.68 -2.90 -11.37
CA SER A 286 -38.19 -4.28 -11.44
C SER A 286 -37.80 -5.23 -12.59
N GLY A 287 -37.76 -6.55 -12.29
CA GLY A 287 -38.08 -7.59 -13.29
C GLY A 287 -37.58 -9.04 -13.08
N ALA A 288 -38.13 -9.76 -12.10
CA ALA A 288 -38.61 -11.18 -12.09
C ALA A 288 -37.83 -12.40 -12.68
N HIS A 289 -37.95 -13.49 -11.89
CA HIS A 289 -37.89 -14.98 -12.11
C HIS A 289 -36.53 -15.67 -12.35
N ASP A 290 -36.24 -16.89 -11.86
CA ASP A 290 -37.07 -18.03 -11.41
C ASP A 290 -36.31 -18.92 -10.40
N GLY A 291 -37.03 -19.67 -9.57
CA GLY A 291 -36.54 -20.29 -8.33
C GLY A 291 -36.06 -21.74 -8.38
N ALA A 292 -35.53 -22.19 -7.23
CA ALA A 292 -35.58 -23.58 -6.78
C ALA A 292 -35.36 -23.63 -5.26
N PHE A 293 -36.42 -24.01 -4.55
CA PHE A 293 -36.46 -24.32 -3.13
C PHE A 293 -36.44 -25.85 -3.02
N GLU A 294 -35.51 -26.39 -2.23
CA GLU A 294 -35.69 -27.68 -1.56
C GLU A 294 -35.32 -27.51 -0.09
N SER A 295 -36.36 -27.39 0.76
CA SER A 295 -36.24 -27.71 2.18
C SER A 295 -36.51 -29.19 2.35
N THR A 296 -35.55 -29.91 2.92
CA THR A 296 -35.83 -31.17 3.63
C THR A 296 -35.76 -30.87 5.11
N ALA A 297 -36.85 -31.14 5.81
CA ALA A 297 -37.01 -30.87 7.22
C ALA A 297 -36.88 -32.17 8.03
N VAL A 298 -36.16 -32.02 9.15
CA VAL A 298 -36.20 -32.73 10.45
C VAL A 298 -35.85 -34.22 10.53
N GLU A 299 -34.79 -34.50 11.30
CA GLU A 299 -34.73 -35.66 12.18
C GLU A 299 -34.46 -35.19 13.62
N SER A 300 -35.24 -35.74 14.55
CA SER A 300 -35.39 -35.29 15.94
C SER A 300 -34.20 -35.74 16.80
N THR A 301 -33.41 -34.81 17.32
CA THR A 301 -32.39 -35.09 18.34
C THR A 301 -32.75 -34.47 19.69
N ASN A 302 -32.62 -35.31 20.72
CA ASN A 302 -32.92 -35.04 22.13
C ASN A 302 -32.10 -33.83 22.65
N PRO A 303 -32.68 -32.85 23.34
CA PRO A 303 -32.00 -31.60 23.74
C PRO A 303 -30.81 -31.75 24.71
N ALA A 304 -30.54 -32.95 25.23
CA ALA A 304 -29.36 -33.23 26.05
C ALA A 304 -28.08 -33.49 25.23
N ASP A 305 -28.18 -33.98 23.99
CA ASP A 305 -27.00 -34.29 23.14
C ASP A 305 -26.32 -33.03 22.58
N LEU A 306 -27.04 -31.90 22.51
CA LEU A 306 -26.54 -30.64 21.95
C LEU A 306 -25.60 -29.90 22.93
N LEU A 307 -25.75 -30.16 24.23
CA LEU A 307 -24.87 -29.60 25.25
C LEU A 307 -23.57 -30.42 25.38
N ASP A 308 -23.66 -31.75 25.25
CA ASP A 308 -22.50 -32.65 25.41
C ASP A 308 -21.55 -32.59 24.20
N SER A 309 -22.06 -32.35 22.98
CA SER A 309 -21.22 -32.15 21.79
C SER A 309 -20.41 -30.85 21.86
N THR A 310 -20.99 -29.78 22.41
CA THR A 310 -20.32 -28.47 22.48
C THR A 310 -19.17 -28.50 23.49
N ASP A 311 -19.35 -29.18 24.62
CA ASP A 311 -18.30 -29.37 25.62
C ASP A 311 -17.18 -30.30 25.12
N LYS A 312 -17.54 -31.36 24.38
CA LYS A 312 -16.56 -32.25 23.77
C LYS A 312 -15.69 -31.53 22.71
N ASP A 313 -16.29 -30.75 21.83
CA ASP A 313 -15.56 -30.01 20.78
C ASP A 313 -14.67 -28.91 21.38
N MET A 314 -15.15 -28.26 22.45
CA MET A 314 -14.36 -27.28 23.21
C MET A 314 -13.15 -27.92 23.92
N LEU A 315 -13.31 -29.12 24.47
CA LEU A 315 -12.22 -29.87 25.10
C LEU A 315 -11.21 -30.38 24.06
N ASP A 316 -11.67 -30.87 22.91
CA ASP A 316 -10.80 -31.31 21.80
C ASP A 316 -10.02 -30.14 21.19
N ALA A 317 -10.65 -28.96 21.03
CA ALA A 317 -9.96 -27.74 20.59
C ALA A 317 -8.86 -27.31 21.57
N LYS A 318 -9.14 -27.39 22.87
CA LYS A 318 -8.16 -27.06 23.92
C LYS A 318 -7.02 -28.08 23.98
N TYR A 319 -7.30 -29.36 23.72
CA TYR A 319 -6.29 -30.42 23.62
C TYR A 319 -5.38 -30.23 22.40
N TRP A 320 -5.94 -29.73 21.29
CA TRP A 320 -5.18 -29.35 20.09
C TRP A 320 -4.26 -28.17 20.33
N GLU A 321 -4.72 -27.11 20.99
CA GLU A 321 -3.86 -25.99 21.39
C GLU A 321 -2.70 -26.46 22.27
N ILE A 322 -2.99 -27.27 23.31
CA ILE A 322 -1.97 -27.77 24.22
C ILE A 322 -0.95 -28.66 23.48
N SER A 323 -1.40 -29.50 22.55
CA SER A 323 -0.51 -30.35 21.74
C SER A 323 0.32 -29.52 20.74
N MET A 324 -0.22 -28.43 20.20
CA MET A 324 0.51 -27.48 19.35
C MET A 324 1.60 -26.75 20.14
N TYR A 325 1.29 -26.25 21.35
CA TYR A 325 2.28 -25.61 22.21
C TYR A 325 3.35 -26.60 22.67
N LYS A 326 2.97 -27.84 22.97
CA LYS A 326 3.92 -28.91 23.34
C LYS A 326 4.86 -29.25 22.18
N THR A 327 4.34 -29.35 20.95
CA THR A 327 5.13 -29.58 19.73
C THR A 327 6.05 -28.38 19.42
N ALA A 328 5.58 -27.14 19.63
CA ALA A 328 6.37 -25.91 19.45
C ALA A 328 7.43 -25.67 20.54
N LEU A 329 7.30 -26.32 21.69
CA LEU A 329 8.28 -26.32 22.78
C LEU A 329 9.28 -27.47 22.66
N GLU A 330 8.84 -28.66 22.23
CA GLU A 330 9.71 -29.82 21.99
C GLU A 330 10.54 -29.66 20.72
N GLY A 331 10.03 -28.97 19.69
CA GLY A 331 10.79 -28.61 18.47
C GLY A 331 11.90 -27.56 18.70
N ARG A 332 12.05 -27.04 19.92
CA ARG A 332 13.07 -26.03 20.26
C ARG A 332 14.23 -26.58 21.10
N LYS A 333 14.28 -27.90 21.33
CA LYS A 333 15.34 -28.52 22.13
C LYS A 333 16.55 -29.00 21.31
N ASP A 334 16.36 -29.29 20.01
CA ASP A 334 17.38 -30.02 19.24
C ASP A 334 18.01 -29.27 18.04
N GLU A 335 17.60 -28.03 17.73
CA GLU A 335 18.19 -27.26 16.62
C GLU A 335 18.88 -25.97 17.09
N LEU A 336 19.99 -26.14 17.81
CA LEU A 336 21.01 -25.10 17.98
C LEU A 336 21.81 -24.93 16.68
N GLY A 337 21.27 -24.14 15.76
CA GLY A 337 21.96 -23.61 14.60
C GLY A 337 21.45 -22.20 14.30
N TRP A 338 21.90 -21.20 15.05
CA TRP A 338 21.42 -19.81 14.91
C TRP A 338 21.77 -19.21 13.53
N THR A 339 20.80 -19.20 12.62
CA THR A 339 20.70 -18.19 11.55
C THR A 339 19.38 -17.45 11.72
N GLY A 340 19.40 -16.39 12.53
CA GLY A 340 18.22 -15.55 12.79
C GLY A 340 18.60 -14.09 12.92
N TRP A 341 17.69 -13.21 12.48
CA TRP A 341 17.80 -11.78 12.71
C TRP A 341 17.62 -11.48 14.19
N ARG A 342 18.53 -10.69 14.76
CA ARG A 342 18.46 -10.31 16.18
C ARG A 342 18.37 -8.80 16.28
N TRP A 343 17.46 -8.34 17.13
CA TRP A 343 17.42 -6.95 17.55
C TRP A 343 18.68 -6.63 18.35
N ARG A 344 19.51 -5.73 17.81
CA ARG A 344 20.65 -5.16 18.53
C ARG A 344 20.41 -3.65 18.63
N GLY A 345 19.83 -3.23 19.74
CA GLY A 345 19.38 -1.84 19.92
C GLY A 345 18.17 -1.51 19.04
N ARG A 346 18.20 -0.36 18.34
CA ARG A 346 17.12 0.14 17.45
C ARG A 346 17.21 -0.38 16.02
N THR A 347 18.21 -1.20 15.69
CA THR A 347 18.45 -1.70 14.34
C THR A 347 18.36 -3.22 14.29
N MET A 348 17.71 -3.72 13.24
CA MET A 348 17.59 -5.14 12.97
C MET A 348 18.77 -5.58 12.11
N GLN A 349 19.61 -6.49 12.61
CA GLN A 349 20.81 -6.95 11.91
C GLN A 349 20.80 -8.47 11.72
N ARG A 350 21.31 -8.91 10.56
CA ARG A 350 21.50 -10.32 10.23
C ARG A 350 22.69 -10.84 11.02
N CYS A 351 22.49 -11.87 11.86
CA CYS A 351 23.63 -12.56 12.46
C CYS A 351 24.36 -13.33 11.35
N ARG A 352 25.55 -12.86 10.94
CA ARG A 352 26.46 -13.67 10.13
C ARG A 352 27.18 -14.64 11.06
N SER A 353 27.07 -15.94 10.79
CA SER A 353 27.89 -16.97 11.41
C SER A 353 29.34 -16.77 10.96
N GLY A 354 30.17 -16.16 11.81
CA GLY A 354 31.61 -16.28 11.69
C GLY A 354 31.99 -17.70 12.11
N ILE A 355 32.23 -18.56 11.13
CA ILE A 355 32.99 -19.80 11.36
C ILE A 355 34.44 -19.34 11.46
N SER A 356 35.06 -19.50 12.63
CA SER A 356 36.51 -19.56 12.77
C SER A 356 36.88 -20.82 13.52
#